data_AF-R7SZN5-F1
#
_entry.id   AF-R7SZN5-F1
#
_cell.length_a   1.000
_cell.length_b   1.000
_cell.length_c   1.000
_cell.angle_alpha   90.00
_cell.angle_beta   90.00
_cell.angle_gamma   90.00
#
_symmetry.space_group_name_H-M   'P 1'
#
loop_
_entity.id
_entity.type
_entity.pdbx_description
1 polymer ?
#
loop_
_entity_poly.entity_id
_entity_poly.type
_entity_poly.pdbx_seq_one_letter_code
_entity_poly.pdbx_strand_id
1 'polypeptide(L)'
;MCSDAADATANDTMQNVLKIIVSTSQNESHMYAAQWPATTFACSFWPGRAVERCTGPFNKTLANSILVIGNTYDPAIPFHGAKTVADGVGDQAALFRLDFIGHTSQTAPGGSSCLNDDILAYSTSSTVSITLELP
;
A
#
# COMPACT_ATOMS: atom_id res chain seq x y z
N MET A 1 10.28 1.96 -7.86
CA MET A 1 9.97 0.55 -7.47
C MET A 1 11.23 -0.20 -7.04
N CYS A 2 12.12 -0.63 -7.95
CA CYS A 2 13.34 -1.35 -7.52
C CYS A 2 14.36 -0.44 -6.81
N SER A 3 14.42 0.83 -7.20
CA SER A 3 15.30 1.86 -6.61
C SER A 3 14.97 2.20 -5.15
N ASP A 4 13.75 1.86 -4.71
CA ASP A 4 13.20 2.19 -3.39
C ASP A 4 13.13 0.97 -2.48
N ALA A 5 13.37 -0.22 -3.06
CA ALA A 5 13.37 -1.50 -2.35
C ALA A 5 14.43 -1.51 -1.24
N ALA A 6 14.22 -2.38 -0.25
CA ALA A 6 15.21 -2.64 0.79
C ALA A 6 16.57 -3.03 0.19
N ASP A 7 17.64 -2.67 0.89
CA ASP A 7 18.98 -3.04 0.45
C ASP A 7 19.19 -4.54 0.59
N ALA A 8 19.80 -5.15 -0.43
CA ALA A 8 20.14 -6.56 -0.40
C ALA A 8 21.09 -6.84 0.75
N THR A 9 20.74 -7.84 1.53
CA THR A 9 21.50 -8.38 2.65
C THR A 9 22.19 -9.67 2.24
N ALA A 10 23.09 -10.19 3.10
CA ALA A 10 23.69 -11.51 2.88
C ALA A 10 22.67 -12.65 2.78
N ASN A 11 21.44 -12.43 3.26
CA ASN A 11 20.36 -13.43 3.21
C ASN A 11 19.61 -13.45 1.87
N ASP A 12 19.79 -12.43 1.01
CA ASP A 12 19.09 -12.29 -0.27
C ASP A 12 19.77 -13.09 -1.40
N THR A 13 20.04 -14.37 -1.11
CA THR A 13 20.57 -15.31 -2.11
C THR A 13 19.49 -15.72 -3.11
N MET A 14 19.88 -16.12 -4.32
CA MET A 14 18.93 -16.65 -5.30
C MET A 14 18.15 -17.86 -4.81
N GLN A 15 18.75 -18.67 -3.95
CA GLN A 15 18.07 -19.81 -3.35
C GLN A 15 16.93 -19.35 -2.42
N ASN A 16 17.16 -18.31 -1.61
CA ASN A 16 16.13 -17.78 -0.70
C ASN A 16 15.04 -17.04 -1.46
N VAL A 17 15.40 -16.25 -2.48
CA VAL A 17 14.42 -15.60 -3.36
C VAL A 17 13.54 -16.65 -4.05
N LEU A 18 14.13 -17.71 -4.63
CA LEU A 18 13.36 -18.79 -5.25
C LEU A 18 12.43 -19.51 -4.26
N LYS A 19 12.87 -19.74 -3.02
CA LYS A 19 12.02 -20.34 -1.98
C LYS A 19 10.80 -19.47 -1.68
N ILE A 20 10.98 -18.15 -1.56
CA ILE A 20 9.87 -17.21 -1.33
C ILE A 20 8.88 -17.28 -2.51
N ILE A 21 9.37 -17.26 -3.74
CA ILE A 21 8.54 -17.31 -4.94
C ILE A 21 7.68 -18.57 -4.96
N VAL A 22 8.30 -19.73 -4.72
CA VAL A 22 7.60 -21.01 -4.70
C VAL A 22 6.56 -21.05 -3.57
N SER A 23 6.92 -20.60 -2.36
CA SER A 23 5.99 -20.63 -1.23
C SER A 23 4.80 -19.69 -1.44
N THR A 24 5.03 -18.45 -1.89
CA THR A 24 3.97 -17.48 -2.16
C THR A 24 3.06 -17.97 -3.28
N SER A 25 3.63 -18.57 -4.33
CA SER A 25 2.88 -19.17 -5.43
C SER A 25 1.93 -20.28 -4.98
N GLN A 26 2.35 -21.09 -3.99
CA GLN A 26 1.57 -22.22 -3.49
C GLN A 26 0.56 -21.83 -2.40
N ASN A 27 0.86 -20.82 -1.59
CA ASN A 27 0.07 -20.50 -0.40
C ASN A 27 -0.83 -19.28 -0.55
N GLU A 28 -0.47 -18.28 -1.37
CA GLU A 28 -1.25 -17.05 -1.50
C GLU A 28 -2.24 -17.14 -2.67
N SER A 29 -1.74 -17.38 -3.88
CA SER A 29 -2.59 -17.54 -5.05
C SER A 29 -1.92 -18.30 -6.18
N HIS A 30 -2.55 -19.41 -6.55
CA HIS A 30 -2.11 -20.25 -7.66
C HIS A 30 -2.29 -19.54 -9.01
N MET A 31 -3.21 -18.57 -9.10
CA MET A 31 -3.36 -17.77 -10.32
C MET A 31 -2.23 -16.75 -10.48
N TYR A 32 -1.79 -16.11 -9.38
CA TYR A 32 -0.66 -15.17 -9.44
C TYR A 32 0.68 -15.89 -9.67
N ALA A 33 0.79 -17.16 -9.28
CA ALA A 33 1.94 -18.01 -9.64
C ALA A 33 2.17 -18.12 -11.16
N ALA A 34 1.08 -18.18 -11.93
CA ALA A 34 1.14 -18.25 -13.39
C ALA A 34 1.65 -16.95 -14.05
N GLN A 35 1.73 -15.85 -13.29
CA GLN A 35 2.26 -14.57 -13.77
C GLN A 35 3.80 -14.50 -13.72
N TRP A 36 4.47 -15.58 -13.30
CA TRP A 36 5.92 -15.66 -13.25
C TRP A 36 6.57 -15.69 -14.65
N PRO A 37 7.67 -14.93 -14.90
CA PRO A 37 8.32 -13.98 -13.99
C PRO A 37 7.64 -12.60 -14.02
N ALA A 38 7.27 -12.09 -12.84
CA ALA A 38 6.86 -10.69 -12.70
C ALA A 38 8.07 -9.74 -12.69
N THR A 39 7.87 -8.50 -13.12
CA THR A 39 8.93 -7.47 -13.18
C THR A 39 9.58 -7.16 -11.83
N THR A 40 8.86 -7.38 -10.73
CA THR A 40 9.35 -7.21 -9.35
C THR A 40 10.56 -8.09 -9.02
N PHE A 41 10.69 -9.27 -9.65
CA PHE A 41 11.81 -10.18 -9.38
C PHE A 41 13.15 -9.67 -9.92
N ALA A 42 13.12 -8.76 -10.91
CA ALA A 42 14.31 -8.10 -11.41
C ALA A 42 14.91 -7.11 -10.38
N CYS A 43 14.17 -6.75 -9.33
CA CYS A 43 14.64 -5.78 -8.33
C CYS A 43 15.73 -6.30 -7.41
N SER A 44 15.85 -7.63 -7.22
CA SER A 44 16.78 -8.25 -6.25
C SER A 44 18.26 -7.89 -6.50
N PHE A 45 18.60 -7.54 -7.73
CA PHE A 45 19.96 -7.13 -8.14
C PHE A 45 20.00 -5.73 -8.73
N TRP A 46 18.96 -4.93 -8.51
CA TRP A 46 18.89 -3.61 -9.09
C TRP A 46 20.00 -2.72 -8.49
N PRO A 47 20.94 -2.19 -9.31
CA PRO A 47 22.09 -1.47 -8.80
C PRO A 47 21.78 -0.01 -8.46
N GLY A 48 20.70 0.53 -9.03
CA GLY A 48 20.31 1.93 -8.83
C GLY A 48 19.64 2.15 -7.48
N ARG A 49 19.91 3.30 -6.86
CA ARG A 49 19.16 3.79 -5.71
C ARG A 49 18.58 5.16 -6.01
N ALA A 50 17.34 5.37 -5.60
CA ALA A 50 16.72 6.67 -5.71
C ALA A 50 17.42 7.63 -4.74
N VAL A 51 17.78 8.81 -5.23
CA VAL A 51 18.40 9.87 -4.42
C VAL A 51 17.41 10.36 -3.35
N GLU A 52 16.13 10.41 -3.71
CA GLU A 52 15.03 10.87 -2.84
C GLU A 52 14.40 9.73 -2.02
N ARG A 53 15.10 8.61 -1.83
CA ARG A 53 14.58 7.48 -1.05
C ARG A 53 14.45 7.87 0.42
N CYS A 54 13.22 8.04 0.89
CA CYS A 54 12.91 8.25 2.30
C CYS A 54 12.53 6.92 2.97
N THR A 55 13.38 6.43 3.87
CA THR A 55 13.10 5.25 4.71
C THR A 55 12.53 5.61 6.09
N GLY A 56 12.19 6.90 6.28
CA GLY A 56 11.75 7.45 7.55
C GLY A 56 12.88 8.11 8.36
N PRO A 57 12.60 8.55 9.60
CA PRO A 57 11.30 8.47 10.27
C PRO A 57 10.27 9.42 9.62
N PHE A 58 9.03 8.96 9.45
CA PHE A 58 7.91 9.74 8.91
C PHE A 58 7.29 10.69 9.95
N ASN A 59 8.12 11.27 10.82
CA ASN A 59 7.71 12.02 12.01
C ASN A 59 7.73 13.55 11.82
N LYS A 60 7.69 14.02 10.56
CA LYS A 60 7.66 15.46 10.28
C LYS A 60 6.29 16.03 10.61
N THR A 61 6.27 17.22 11.19
CA THR A 61 5.03 18.00 11.31
C THR A 61 4.58 18.41 9.91
N LEU A 62 3.41 17.94 9.51
CA LEU A 62 2.81 18.22 8.23
C LEU A 62 2.04 19.54 8.31
N ALA A 63 2.05 20.31 7.21
CA ALA A 63 1.28 21.55 7.13
C ALA A 63 -0.24 21.29 7.16
N ASN A 64 -0.66 20.12 6.70
CA ASN A 64 -2.02 19.61 6.74
C ASN A 64 -1.95 18.11 7.05
N SER A 65 -3.00 17.56 7.66
CA SER A 65 -3.11 16.10 7.81
C SER A 65 -3.13 15.41 6.43
N ILE A 66 -2.96 14.09 6.40
CA ILE A 66 -3.14 13.27 5.20
C ILE A 66 -4.34 12.33 5.35
N LEU A 67 -5.16 12.22 4.30
CA LEU A 67 -6.19 11.18 4.19
C LEU A 67 -5.62 10.00 3.41
N VAL A 68 -5.56 8.83 4.05
CA VAL A 68 -5.18 7.56 3.43
C VAL A 68 -6.45 6.76 3.18
N ILE A 69 -6.65 6.33 1.93
CA ILE A 69 -7.84 5.60 1.51
C ILE A 69 -7.41 4.19 1.07
N GLY A 70 -7.96 3.17 1.71
CA GLY A 70 -7.69 1.77 1.37
C GLY A 70 -8.98 1.00 1.09
N ASN A 71 -9.00 0.26 -0.01
CA ASN A 71 -10.11 -0.66 -0.28
C ASN A 71 -9.90 -1.97 0.49
N THR A 72 -10.97 -2.52 1.03
CA THR A 72 -10.94 -3.76 1.81
C THR A 72 -10.43 -4.94 0.98
N TYR A 73 -10.79 -5.00 -0.30
CA TYR A 73 -10.44 -6.09 -1.21
C TYR A 73 -9.69 -5.56 -2.44
N ASP A 74 -8.65 -4.76 -2.23
CA ASP A 74 -7.72 -4.35 -3.30
C ASP A 74 -6.74 -5.50 -3.61
N PRO A 75 -6.74 -6.05 -4.84
CA PRO A 75 -5.86 -7.16 -5.21
C PRO A 75 -4.42 -6.74 -5.49
N ALA A 76 -4.13 -5.44 -5.65
CA ALA A 76 -2.80 -4.92 -5.95
C ALA A 76 -2.13 -4.29 -4.73
N ILE A 77 -2.89 -3.55 -3.90
CA ILE A 77 -2.41 -2.93 -2.67
C ILE A 77 -3.43 -3.18 -1.55
N PRO A 78 -3.36 -4.34 -0.85
CA PRO A 78 -4.36 -4.70 0.15
C PRO A 78 -4.47 -3.66 1.29
N PHE A 79 -5.61 -3.63 1.99
CA PHE A 79 -5.91 -2.63 3.03
C PHE A 79 -4.82 -2.47 4.10
N HIS A 80 -4.12 -3.55 4.48
CA HIS A 80 -3.03 -3.47 5.47
C HIS A 80 -1.89 -2.55 5.02
N GLY A 81 -1.66 -2.40 3.70
CA GLY A 81 -0.70 -1.45 3.15
C GLY A 81 -1.12 0.00 3.41
N ALA A 82 -2.40 0.32 3.18
CA ALA A 82 -2.96 1.63 3.52
C ALA A 82 -2.87 1.90 5.03
N LYS A 83 -3.18 0.91 5.87
CA LYS A 83 -3.03 1.00 7.32
C LYS A 83 -1.57 1.24 7.73
N THR A 84 -0.61 0.55 7.12
CA THR A 84 0.83 0.74 7.39
C THR A 84 1.27 2.17 7.10
N VAL A 85 0.77 2.79 6.04
CA VAL A 85 1.05 4.20 5.72
C VAL A 85 0.45 5.13 6.76
N ALA A 86 -0.82 4.93 7.13
CA ALA A 86 -1.49 5.75 8.14
C ALA A 86 -0.79 5.65 9.50
N ASP A 87 -0.48 4.44 9.96
CA ASP A 87 0.24 4.20 11.22
C ASP A 87 1.64 4.82 11.19
N GLY A 88 2.32 4.83 10.04
CA GLY A 88 3.63 5.44 9.87
C GLY A 88 3.61 6.98 9.99
N VAL A 89 2.53 7.64 9.57
CA VAL A 89 2.33 9.09 9.72
C VAL A 89 1.80 9.45 11.12
N GLY A 90 1.12 8.51 11.77
CA GLY A 90 0.58 8.65 13.12
C GLY A 90 -0.62 9.59 13.17
N ASP A 91 -0.71 10.40 14.23
CA ASP A 91 -1.87 11.27 14.53
C ASP A 91 -2.16 12.34 13.48
N GLN A 92 -1.25 12.53 12.51
CA GLN A 92 -1.42 13.45 11.39
C GLN A 92 -2.04 12.79 10.14
N ALA A 93 -2.44 11.52 10.24
CA ALA A 93 -3.16 10.80 9.20
C ALA A 93 -4.55 10.35 9.66
N ALA A 94 -5.51 10.42 8.75
CA ALA A 94 -6.79 9.75 8.87
C ALA A 94 -6.82 8.57 7.90
N LEU A 95 -7.35 7.43 8.35
CA LEU A 95 -7.51 6.23 7.52
C LEU A 95 -8.99 6.01 7.20
N PHE A 96 -9.33 5.98 5.91
CA PHE A 96 -10.65 5.61 5.42
C PHE A 96 -10.61 4.22 4.79
N ARG A 97 -11.45 3.32 5.30
CA ARG A 97 -11.64 1.98 4.74
C ARG A 97 -12.86 1.95 3.85
N LEU A 98 -12.65 1.69 2.56
CA LEU A 98 -13.74 1.47 1.62
C LEU A 98 -14.05 -0.03 1.52
N ASP A 99 -15.30 -0.43 1.76
CA ASP A 99 -15.73 -1.81 1.50
C ASP A 99 -16.00 -2.02 0.02
N PHE A 100 -14.94 -2.35 -0.72
CA PHE A 100 -14.97 -2.45 -2.17
C PHE A 100 -13.91 -3.44 -2.68
N ILE A 101 -14.25 -4.12 -3.78
CA ILE A 101 -13.35 -5.00 -4.54
C ILE A 101 -12.87 -4.27 -5.77
N GLY A 102 -11.58 -3.97 -5.81
CA GLY A 102 -10.96 -3.30 -6.95
C GLY A 102 -9.73 -2.51 -6.56
N HIS A 103 -8.97 -2.11 -7.57
CA HIS A 103 -7.75 -1.34 -7.37
C HIS A 103 -8.03 0.15 -7.55
N THR A 104 -7.59 0.95 -6.57
CA THR A 104 -7.91 2.38 -6.38
C THR A 104 -9.38 2.61 -6.00
N SER A 105 -9.61 3.48 -5.02
CA SER A 105 -10.95 3.76 -4.48
C SER A 105 -11.88 4.46 -5.48
N GLN A 106 -11.31 5.20 -6.43
CA GLN A 106 -12.05 5.91 -7.48
C GLN A 106 -12.72 4.97 -8.50
N THR A 107 -12.30 3.70 -8.56
CA THR A 107 -12.91 2.71 -9.46
C THR A 107 -14.16 2.06 -8.88
N ALA A 108 -14.55 2.42 -7.66
CA ALA A 108 -15.82 2.00 -7.08
C ALA A 108 -16.99 2.37 -8.03
N PRO A 109 -17.85 1.41 -8.44
CA PRO A 109 -18.93 1.65 -9.39
C PRO A 109 -19.79 2.86 -9.00
N GLY A 110 -19.97 3.77 -9.95
CA GLY A 110 -20.80 4.96 -9.77
C GLY A 110 -20.19 6.07 -8.91
N GLY A 111 -18.92 5.95 -8.48
CA GLY A 111 -18.27 6.93 -7.60
C GLY A 111 -19.02 7.04 -6.29
N SER A 112 -18.71 6.15 -5.33
CA SER A 112 -19.39 6.08 -4.03
C SER A 112 -19.63 7.47 -3.44
N SER A 113 -20.91 7.86 -3.27
CA SER A 113 -21.26 9.18 -2.72
C SER A 113 -20.66 9.35 -1.32
N CYS A 114 -20.66 8.28 -0.53
CA CYS A 114 -19.99 8.22 0.78
C CYS A 114 -18.49 8.58 0.69
N LEU A 115 -17.77 8.00 -0.28
CA LEU A 115 -16.35 8.32 -0.49
C LEU A 115 -16.17 9.79 -0.91
N ASN A 116 -17.02 10.28 -1.81
CA ASN A 116 -16.93 11.64 -2.33
C ASN A 116 -17.24 12.68 -1.24
N ASP A 117 -18.25 12.42 -0.41
CA ASP A 117 -18.63 13.28 0.71
C ASP A 117 -17.51 13.35 1.74
N ASP A 118 -16.84 12.24 2.05
CA ASP A 118 -15.69 12.22 2.97
C ASP A 118 -14.45 12.89 2.37
N ILE A 119 -14.16 12.70 1.09
CA ILE A 119 -13.06 13.42 0.42
C ILE A 119 -13.33 14.93 0.46
N LEU A 120 -14.57 15.37 0.22
CA LEU A 120 -14.94 16.77 0.25
C LEU A 120 -14.87 17.37 1.66
N ALA A 121 -15.42 16.67 2.66
CA ALA A 121 -15.34 17.06 4.06
C ALA A 121 -13.88 17.13 4.52
N TYR A 122 -13.07 16.15 4.13
CA TYR A 122 -11.66 16.15 4.46
C TYR A 122 -10.91 17.35 3.83
N SER A 123 -11.18 17.63 2.56
CA SER A 123 -10.52 18.71 1.82
C SER A 123 -10.90 20.10 2.34
N THR A 124 -12.06 20.25 2.97
CA THR A 124 -12.59 21.55 3.43
C THR A 124 -12.41 21.78 4.93
N SER A 125 -12.51 20.73 5.75
CA SER A 125 -12.46 20.81 7.22
C SER A 125 -11.51 19.83 7.89
N SER A 126 -10.72 19.04 7.13
CA SER A 126 -9.85 17.98 7.68
C SER A 126 -10.60 16.95 8.54
N THR A 127 -11.87 16.74 8.23
CA THR A 127 -12.77 15.82 8.93
C THR A 127 -13.02 14.59 8.09
N VAL A 128 -12.99 13.40 8.71
CA VAL A 128 -13.48 12.15 8.11
C VAL A 128 -14.72 11.72 8.89
N SER A 129 -15.84 11.52 8.20
CA SER A 129 -17.14 11.27 8.84
C SER A 129 -17.29 9.82 9.32
N ILE A 130 -16.40 8.93 8.89
CA ILE A 130 -16.53 7.49 9.07
C ILE A 130 -15.18 6.88 9.50
N THR A 131 -15.00 6.68 10.80
CA THR A 131 -14.02 5.76 11.36
C THR A 131 -14.72 4.44 11.64
N LEU A 132 -15.03 3.66 10.59
CA LEU A 132 -15.50 2.29 10.77
C LEU A 132 -14.29 1.39 11.02
N GLU A 133 -13.81 1.41 12.26
CA GLU A 133 -13.29 0.17 12.85
C GLU A 133 -14.49 -0.76 13.05
N LEU A 134 -14.93 -1.42 11.99
CA LEU A 134 -15.75 -2.62 12.17
C LEU A 134 -14.82 -3.71 12.74
N PRO A 135 -15.28 -4.42 13.78
CA PRO A 135 -14.47 -5.37 14.56
C PRO A 135 -13.89 -6.52 13.71
#